data_AF-A0A7W6N6Z9-F1
#
_entry.id   AF-A0A7W6N6Z9-F1
#
_cell.length_a   1.000
_cell.length_b   1.000
_cell.length_c   1.000
_cell.angle_alpha   90.00
_cell.angle_beta   90.00
_cell.angle_gamma   90.00
#
_symmetry.space_group_name_H-M   'P 1'
#
loop_
_entity.id
_entity.type
_entity.pdbx_description
1 polymer ?
#
loop_
_entity_poly.entity_id
_entity_poly.type
_entity_poly.pdbx_seq_one_letter_code
_entity_poly.pdbx_strand_id
1 'polypeptide(L)' 'MAKVNATDALALNPQTRKVLRHLERNGSLSLFGGFSLGVTRLAARIHELRKAGFNIHTQMVPSGDTHYAVYHLVPRV' A
#
# COMPACT_ATOMS: atom_id res chain seq x y z
N MET A 1 15.57 -4.34 16.62
CA MET A 1 14.57 -4.91 15.68
C MET A 1 13.19 -4.41 16.07
N ALA A 2 12.62 -3.45 15.33
CA ALA A 2 11.31 -2.90 15.64
C ALA A 2 10.22 -3.89 15.21
N LYS A 3 9.61 -4.57 16.18
CA LYS A 3 8.33 -5.26 15.98
C LYS A 3 7.33 -4.18 15.55
N VAL A 4 6.72 -4.34 14.38
CA VAL A 4 5.52 -3.56 14.04
C VAL A 4 4.50 -3.99 15.08
N ASN A 5 4.16 -3.09 15.98
CA ASN A 5 3.19 -3.41 17.00
C ASN A 5 1.86 -3.56 16.28
N ALA A 6 1.18 -4.69 16.46
CA ALA A 6 -0.18 -4.91 15.97
C ALA A 6 -1.14 -3.77 16.38
N THR A 7 -0.77 -2.99 17.41
CA THR A 7 -1.38 -1.75 17.89
C THR A 7 -1.40 -0.62 16.85
N ASP A 8 -0.38 -0.49 15.99
CA ASP A 8 -0.31 0.61 15.00
C ASP A 8 -1.30 0.39 13.84
N ALA A 9 -1.57 -0.88 13.49
CA ALA A 9 -2.56 -1.24 12.46
C ALA A 9 -4.01 -0.89 12.86
N LEU A 10 -4.30 -0.88 14.17
CA LEU A 10 -5.61 -0.50 14.71
C LEU A 10 -5.86 1.02 14.65
N ALA A 11 -4.80 1.84 14.66
CA ALA A 11 -4.87 3.29 14.54
C ALA A 11 -4.97 3.79 13.07
N LEU A 12 -4.75 2.91 12.09
CA LEU A 12 -4.84 3.28 10.68
C LEU A 12 -6.28 3.65 10.30
N ASN A 13 -6.39 4.76 9.55
CA ASN A 13 -7.68 5.19 9.00
C ASN A 13 -8.30 4.08 8.11
N PRO A 14 -9.63 4.10 7.91
CA PRO A 14 -10.33 3.01 7.22
C PRO A 14 -9.86 2.75 5.79
N GLN A 15 -9.47 3.80 5.04
CA GLN A 15 -8.95 3.66 3.68
C GLN A 15 -7.57 3.01 3.67
N THR A 16 -6.66 3.41 4.57
CA THR A 16 -5.35 2.79 4.72
C THR A 16 -5.48 1.30 5.08
N ARG A 17 -6.43 0.96 5.94
CA ARG A 17 -6.72 -0.44 6.29
C ARG A 17 -7.26 -1.26 5.10
N LYS A 18 -8.09 -0.65 4.24
CA LYS A 18 -8.54 -1.28 2.99
C LYS A 18 -7.35 -1.56 2.05
N VAL A 19 -6.45 -0.59 1.90
CA VAL A 19 -5.23 -0.75 1.09
C VAL A 19 -4.37 -1.89 1.64
N LEU A 20 -4.11 -1.92 2.94
CA LEU A 20 -3.33 -2.97 3.58
C LEU A 20 -3.92 -4.36 3.32
N ARG A 21 -5.23 -4.54 3.61
CA ARG A 21 -5.89 -5.84 3.38
C ARG A 21 -5.84 -6.27 1.92
N HIS A 22 -5.93 -5.33 0.99
CA HIS A 22 -5.79 -5.66 -0.43
C HIS A 22 -4.37 -6.09 -0.77
N LEU A 23 -3.36 -5.37 -0.27
CA LEU A 23 -1.95 -5.69 -0.46
C LEU A 23 -1.56 -7.03 0.19
N GLU A 24 -2.11 -7.36 1.35
CA GLU A 24 -1.88 -8.66 2.02
C GLU A 24 -2.50 -9.82 1.22
N ARG A 25 -3.65 -9.61 0.58
CA ARG A 25 -4.35 -10.65 -0.18
C ARG A 25 -3.80 -10.85 -1.59
N ASN A 26 -3.50 -9.76 -2.28
CA ASN A 26 -3.15 -9.76 -3.71
C ASN A 26 -1.66 -9.47 -3.96
N GLY A 27 -0.90 -9.08 -2.94
CA GLY A 27 0.53 -8.75 -3.02
C GLY A 27 0.83 -7.39 -3.65
N SER A 28 -0.06 -6.83 -4.46
CA SER A 28 0.17 -5.56 -5.17
C SER A 28 -1.09 -4.72 -5.38
N LEU A 29 -0.90 -3.42 -5.64
CA LEU A 29 -1.96 -2.46 -5.92
C LEU A 29 -1.46 -1.32 -6.80
N SER A 30 -2.14 -1.06 -7.93
CA SER A 30 -1.88 0.09 -8.79
C SER A 30 -2.75 1.29 -8.43
N LEU A 31 -2.42 2.47 -8.99
CA LEU A 31 -3.25 3.68 -8.82
C LEU A 31 -4.72 3.43 -9.22
N PHE A 32 -4.93 2.78 -10.37
CA PHE A 32 -6.27 2.45 -10.87
C PHE A 32 -6.99 1.47 -9.94
N GLY A 33 -6.30 0.43 -9.44
CA GLY A 33 -6.88 -0.48 -8.47
C GLY A 33 -7.27 0.21 -7.16
N GLY A 34 -6.49 1.19 -6.71
CA GLY A 34 -6.83 2.03 -5.56
C GLY A 34 -8.14 2.81 -5.75
N PHE A 35 -8.36 3.34 -6.96
CA PHE A 35 -9.60 4.01 -7.30
C PHE A 35 -10.80 3.05 -7.27
N SER A 36 -10.67 1.85 -7.82
CA SER A 36 -11.71 0.80 -7.77
C SER A 36 -12.04 0.36 -6.33
N LEU A 37 -11.11 0.49 -5.39
CA LEU A 37 -11.34 0.22 -3.95
C LEU A 37 -12.01 1.38 -3.21
N GLY A 38 -12.31 2.50 -3.89
CA GLY A 38 -12.84 3.72 -3.29
C GLY A 38 -11.80 4.44 -2.41
N VAL A 39 -10.51 4.26 -2.69
CA VAL A 39 -9.41 4.91 -1.96
C VAL A 39 -8.96 6.14 -2.74
N THR A 40 -9.24 7.31 -2.18
CA THR A 40 -8.70 8.57 -2.67
C THR A 40 -7.30 8.78 -2.09
N ARG A 41 -6.39 9.36 -2.89
CA ARG A 41 -4.99 9.60 -2.47
C ARG A 41 -4.23 8.33 -2.04
N LEU A 42 -4.22 7.30 -2.91
CA LEU A 42 -3.51 6.03 -2.65
C LEU A 42 -2.08 6.24 -2.14
N ALA A 43 -1.29 7.11 -2.78
CA ALA A 43 0.09 7.39 -2.38
C ALA A 43 0.22 7.84 -0.90
N ALA A 44 -0.72 8.65 -0.41
CA ALA A 44 -0.73 9.05 1.00
C ALA A 44 -1.04 7.86 1.93
N ARG A 45 -1.93 6.94 1.53
CA ARG A 45 -2.21 5.73 2.31
C ARG A 45 -1.00 4.78 2.34
N ILE A 46 -0.28 4.65 1.23
CA ILE A 46 0.98 3.90 1.17
C ILE A 46 2.05 4.52 2.08
N HIS A 47 2.14 5.86 2.12
CA HIS A 47 3.04 6.54 3.04
C HIS A 47 2.74 6.23 4.51
N GLU A 48 1.45 6.26 4.91
CA GLU A 48 1.04 5.86 6.27
C GLU A 48 1.43 4.41 6.59
N LEU A 49 1.28 3.47 5.64
CA LEU A 49 1.69 2.08 5.83
C LEU A 49 3.20 1.94 5.99
N ARG A 50 4.00 2.66 5.20
CA ARG A 50 5.46 2.68 5.36
C ARG A 50 5.86 3.22 6.72
N LYS A 51 5.21 4.30 7.18
CA LYS A 51 5.44 4.89 8.51
C LYS A 51 5.06 3.92 9.64
N ALA A 52 4.01 3.13 9.44
CA ALA A 52 3.63 2.04 10.35
C ALA A 52 4.56 0.81 10.26
N GLY A 53 5.60 0.84 9.41
CA GLY A 53 6.63 -0.20 9.33
C GLY A 53 6.32 -1.36 8.38
N PHE A 54 5.30 -1.22 7.51
CA PHE A 54 5.07 -2.17 6.42
C PHE A 54 6.09 -1.93 5.30
N ASN A 55 6.71 -3.02 4.83
CA ASN A 55 7.68 -2.96 3.75
C ASN A 55 6.95 -2.93 2.39
N ILE A 56 6.81 -1.74 1.80
CA ILE A 56 6.10 -1.57 0.52
C ILE A 56 7.06 -1.00 -0.53
N HIS A 57 7.35 -1.80 -1.54
CA HIS A 57 8.12 -1.42 -2.71
C HIS A 57 7.22 -0.72 -3.75
N THR A 58 7.75 0.26 -4.49
CA THR A 58 7.06 0.89 -5.62
C THR A 58 7.78 0.53 -6.90
N GLN A 59 7.06 -0.09 -7.82
CA GLN A 59 7.50 -0.32 -9.18
C GLN A 59 6.82 0.70 -10.11
N MET A 60 7.59 1.36 -10.96
CA MET A 60 7.05 2.17 -12.05
C MET A 60 6.84 1.28 -13.27
N VAL A 61 5.60 1.17 -13.73
CA VAL A 61 5.24 0.37 -14.89
C VAL A 61 4.96 1.30 -16.08
N PRO A 62 5.63 1.11 -17.23
CA PRO A 62 5.39 1.91 -18.42
C PRO A 62 3.99 1.62 -19.01
N SER A 63 3.34 2.66 -19.51
CA SER A 63 2.04 2.63 -20.19
C SER A 63 2.02 3.70 -21.28
N GLY A 64 2.40 3.31 -22.50
CA GLY A 64 2.67 4.26 -23.58
C GLY A 64 3.85 5.18 -23.20
N ASP A 65 3.68 6.48 -23.37
CA ASP A 65 4.69 7.50 -23.03
C ASP A 65 4.69 7.88 -21.54
N THR A 66 3.82 7.28 -20.73
CA THR A 66 3.68 7.59 -19.31
C THR A 66 4.06 6.38 -18.45
N HIS A 67 4.40 6.63 -17.18
CA HIS A 67 4.61 5.57 -16.19
C HIS A 67 3.59 5.69 -15.07
N TYR A 68 3.10 4.56 -14.57
CA TYR A 68 2.23 4.52 -13.40
C TYR A 68 2.86 3.70 -12.27
N ALA A 69 2.53 4.07 -11.04
CA ALA A 69 3.03 3.39 -9.86
C ALA A 69 2.20 2.13 -9.55
N VAL A 70 2.90 1.03 -9.27
CA VAL A 70 2.37 -0.19 -8.66
C VAL A 70 3.09 -0.41 -7.34
N TYR A 71 2.33 -0.62 -6.28
CA TYR A 71 2.83 -0.81 -4.93
C TYR A 71 2.78 -2.29 -4.58
N HIS A 72 3.87 -2.85 -4.06
CA HIS A 72 3.98 -4.26 -3.70
C HIS A 72 4.29 -4.40 -2.21
N LEU A 73 3.53 -5.23 -1.52
CA LEU A 73 3.87 -5.60 -0.14
C LEU A 73 4.93 -6.69 -0.19
N VAL A 74 6.08 -6.41 0.42
CA VAL A 74 7.18 -7.37 0.50
C VAL A 74 6.97 -8.22 1.76
N PRO A 75 6.82 -9.55 1.63
CA PRO A 75 6.73 -10.44 2.78
C PRO A 75 7.96 -10.31 3.66
N ARG A 76 7.78 -10.46 4.97
CA ARG A 76 8.92 -10.68 5.86
C ARG A 76 9.40 -12.11 5.66
N VAL A 77 10.61 -12.26 5.16
CA VAL A 77 11.37 -13.53 5.19
C VAL A 77 11.77 -13.88 6.62
#